data_AF-A0A6M0G2V7-F1
#
_entry.id   AF-A0A6M0G2V7-F1
#
_cell.length_a   1.000
_cell.length_b   1.000
_cell.length_c   1.000
_cell.angle_alpha   90.00
_cell.angle_beta   90.00
_cell.angle_gamma   90.00
#
_symmetry.space_group_name_H-M   'P 1'
#
loop_
_entity.id
_entity.type
_entity.pdbx_description
1 polymer ?
#
loop_
_entity_poly.entity_id
_entity_poly.type
_entity_poly.pdbx_seq_one_letter_code
_entity_poly.pdbx_strand_id
1 'polypeptide(L)'
;MQIEEYFDFLAPNDIRVKGTRVGIESILYQYIQCKLSPEEIELKFRTVTLEQVYATILYYLHHREAVGKYFVDWLDWSDQQRKAQEINPHPGIISFQERIAKYGTDPKVYKALRAKGVLGSHKNQTVTATNKP
;
A
#
# COMPACT_ATOMS: atom_id res chain seq x y z
N MET A 1 22.97 -19.41 -6.83
CA MET A 1 22.24 -18.18 -6.46
C MET A 1 21.25 -18.56 -5.39
N GLN A 2 21.27 -17.92 -4.23
CA GLN A 2 20.27 -18.13 -3.18
C GLN A 2 19.18 -17.09 -3.41
N ILE A 3 17.97 -17.52 -3.77
CA ILE A 3 16.88 -16.60 -4.17
C ILE A 3 16.41 -15.76 -2.97
N GLU A 4 16.55 -16.31 -1.78
CA GLU A 4 16.22 -15.70 -0.51
C GLU A 4 17.06 -14.44 -0.24
N GLU A 5 18.23 -14.30 -0.86
CA GLU A 5 19.08 -13.10 -0.72
C GLU A 5 18.48 -11.84 -1.37
N TYR A 6 17.45 -11.99 -2.21
CA TYR A 6 16.69 -10.89 -2.81
C TYR A 6 15.60 -10.34 -1.89
N PHE A 7 15.37 -10.95 -0.72
CA PHE A 7 14.28 -10.57 0.18
C PHE A 7 14.75 -10.26 1.60
N ASP A 8 14.00 -9.38 2.26
CA ASP A 8 14.06 -9.14 3.70
C ASP A 8 12.80 -9.74 4.34
N PHE A 9 12.96 -10.77 5.17
CA PHE A 9 11.89 -11.43 5.91
C PHE A 9 11.69 -10.73 7.26
N LEU A 10 10.78 -9.76 7.31
CA LEU A 10 10.54 -8.96 8.51
C LEU A 10 9.60 -9.66 9.50
N ALA A 11 8.64 -10.41 8.98
CA ALA A 11 7.70 -11.24 9.74
C ALA A 11 7.18 -12.39 8.86
N PRO A 12 6.50 -13.40 9.43
CA PRO A 12 5.90 -14.49 8.63
C PRO A 12 4.93 -14.02 7.54
N ASN A 13 4.33 -12.84 7.72
CA ASN A 13 3.43 -12.18 6.78
C ASN A 13 3.99 -10.85 6.23
N ASP A 14 5.28 -10.59 6.35
CA ASP A 14 5.91 -9.40 5.80
C ASP A 14 7.26 -9.76 5.17
N ILE A 15 7.23 -9.93 3.85
CA ILE A 15 8.40 -10.23 3.02
C ILE A 15 8.58 -9.08 2.04
N ARG A 16 9.73 -8.40 2.13
CA ARG A 16 10.07 -7.24 1.30
C ARG A 16 11.10 -7.61 0.26
N VAL A 17 11.04 -6.97 -0.90
CA VAL A 17 12.15 -6.97 -1.86
C VAL A 17 13.30 -6.15 -1.27
N LYS A 18 14.47 -6.76 -1.16
CA LYS A 18 15.63 -6.22 -0.47
C LYS A 18 16.05 -4.85 -0.98
N GLY A 19 16.34 -3.94 -0.06
CA GLY A 19 16.70 -2.56 -0.36
C GLY A 19 15.52 -1.69 -0.82
N THR A 20 14.29 -2.19 -0.75
CA THR A 20 13.06 -1.46 -1.09
C THR A 20 12.03 -1.57 0.02
N ARG A 21 10.94 -0.81 -0.09
CA ARG A 21 9.74 -0.98 0.77
C ARG A 21 8.63 -1.79 0.07
N VAL A 22 8.91 -2.32 -1.12
CA VAL A 22 7.93 -3.06 -1.91
C VAL A 22 7.84 -4.47 -1.33
N GLY A 23 6.64 -4.84 -0.89
CA GLY A 23 6.36 -6.21 -0.49
C GLY A 23 6.19 -7.11 -1.71
N ILE A 24 6.54 -8.39 -1.56
CA ILE A 24 6.45 -9.36 -2.67
C ILE A 24 5.02 -9.50 -3.19
N GLU A 25 4.02 -9.29 -2.34
CA GLU A 25 2.60 -9.32 -2.67
C GLU A 25 2.22 -8.27 -3.71
N SER A 26 2.90 -7.13 -3.75
CA SER A 26 2.68 -6.09 -4.76
C SER A 26 3.12 -6.58 -6.15
N ILE A 27 4.23 -7.30 -6.24
CA ILE A 27 4.73 -7.89 -7.50
C ILE A 27 3.84 -9.07 -7.91
N LEU A 28 3.51 -9.95 -6.95
CA LEU A 28 2.65 -11.10 -7.18
C LEU A 28 1.24 -10.69 -7.60
N TYR A 29 0.71 -9.57 -7.10
CA TYR A 29 -0.56 -9.04 -7.57
C TYR A 29 -0.50 -8.72 -9.07
N GLN A 30 0.55 -8.04 -9.52
CA GLN A 30 0.69 -7.68 -10.94
C GLN A 30 0.89 -8.93 -11.83
N TYR A 31 1.61 -9.93 -11.33
CA TYR A 31 1.83 -11.18 -12.05
C TYR A 31 0.58 -12.09 -12.10
N ILE A 32 -0.05 -12.34 -10.95
CA ILE A 32 -1.13 -13.32 -10.81
C ILE A 32 -2.49 -12.73 -11.22
N GLN A 33 -2.82 -11.53 -10.72
CA GLN A 33 -4.13 -10.92 -10.96
C GLN A 33 -4.15 -10.12 -12.26
N CYS A 34 -3.12 -9.30 -12.50
CA CYS A 34 -3.06 -8.46 -13.70
C CYS A 34 -2.45 -9.17 -14.91
N LYS A 35 -1.85 -10.37 -14.73
CA LYS A 35 -1.26 -11.20 -15.80
C LYS A 35 -0.22 -10.46 -16.64
N LEU A 36 0.52 -9.54 -16.01
CA LEU A 36 1.58 -8.78 -16.67
C LEU A 36 2.86 -9.62 -16.81
N SER A 37 3.64 -9.33 -17.84
CA SER A 37 5.00 -9.90 -17.98
C SER A 37 5.95 -9.30 -16.94
N PRO A 38 7.04 -9.98 -16.56
CA PRO A 38 8.05 -9.42 -15.65
C PRO A 38 8.58 -8.04 -16.07
N GLU A 39 8.76 -7.81 -17.37
CA GLU A 39 9.20 -6.55 -17.95
C GLU A 39 8.16 -5.45 -17.77
N GLU A 40 6.88 -5.75 -17.97
CA GLU A 40 5.79 -4.81 -17.73
C GLU A 40 5.62 -4.47 -16.24
N ILE A 41 5.90 -5.45 -15.37
CA ILE A 41 5.84 -5.29 -13.92
C ILE A 41 6.95 -4.36 -13.43
N GLU A 42 8.18 -4.53 -13.92
CA GLU A 42 9.32 -3.68 -13.54
C GLU A 42 9.02 -2.20 -13.77
N LEU A 43 8.40 -1.87 -14.91
CA LEU A 43 7.99 -0.50 -15.24
C LEU A 43 6.96 0.12 -14.27
N LYS A 44 6.27 -0.70 -13.45
CA LYS A 44 5.33 -0.22 -12.42
C LYS A 44 6.03 0.21 -11.13
N PHE A 45 7.29 -0.18 -10.93
CA PHE A 45 8.01 0.04 -9.68
C PHE A 45 9.30 0.83 -9.92
N ARG A 46 9.37 2.04 -9.34
CA ARG A 46 10.55 2.90 -9.51
C ARG A 46 11.85 2.34 -8.89
N THR A 47 11.72 1.45 -7.92
CA THR A 47 12.84 1.00 -7.06
C THR A 47 13.14 -0.48 -7.15
N VAL A 48 12.37 -1.25 -7.91
CA VAL A 48 12.55 -2.70 -8.05
C VAL A 48 13.20 -2.97 -9.40
N THR A 49 14.21 -3.82 -9.44
CA THR A 49 14.87 -4.20 -10.70
C THR A 49 14.14 -5.37 -11.37
N LEU A 50 14.34 -5.53 -12.68
CA LEU A 50 13.80 -6.68 -13.43
C LEU A 50 14.24 -8.01 -12.82
N GLU A 51 15.50 -8.09 -12.39
CA GLU A 51 16.06 -9.25 -11.71
C GLU A 51 15.30 -9.58 -10.42
N GLN A 52 14.95 -8.58 -9.60
CA GLN A 52 14.15 -8.76 -8.39
C GLN A 52 12.71 -9.20 -8.70
N VAL A 53 12.12 -8.73 -9.79
CA VAL A 53 10.80 -9.21 -10.26
C VAL A 53 10.88 -10.69 -10.61
N TYR A 54 11.87 -11.09 -11.40
CA TYR A 54 12.10 -12.49 -11.74
C TYR A 54 12.37 -13.35 -10.51
N ALA A 55 13.19 -12.88 -9.58
CA ALA A 55 13.46 -13.57 -8.31
C ALA A 55 12.17 -13.77 -7.51
N THR A 56 11.29 -12.76 -7.47
CA THR A 56 10.00 -12.85 -6.76
C THR A 56 9.07 -13.90 -7.38
N ILE A 57 8.96 -13.90 -8.71
CA ILE A 57 8.14 -14.88 -9.43
C ILE A 57 8.72 -16.28 -9.24
N LEU A 58 10.03 -16.43 -9.36
CA LEU A 58 10.71 -17.72 -9.16
C LEU A 58 10.54 -18.24 -7.74
N TYR A 59 10.68 -17.37 -6.73
CA TYR A 59 10.45 -17.70 -5.32
C TYR A 59 9.02 -18.20 -5.08
N TYR A 60 8.02 -17.51 -5.66
CA TYR A 60 6.63 -17.94 -5.61
C TYR A 60 6.41 -19.29 -6.30
N LEU A 61 7.00 -19.52 -7.47
CA LEU A 61 6.86 -20.80 -8.19
C LEU A 61 7.48 -21.97 -7.42
N HIS A 62 8.59 -21.75 -6.71
CA HIS A 62 9.20 -22.75 -5.83
C HIS A 62 8.40 -23.00 -4.54
N HIS A 63 7.76 -21.97 -3.98
CA HIS A 63 7.06 -22.03 -2.70
C HIS A 63 5.55 -21.80 -2.87
N ARG A 64 4.97 -22.36 -3.92
CA ARG A 64 3.64 -21.98 -4.42
C ARG A 64 2.52 -22.12 -3.39
N GLU A 65 2.57 -23.16 -2.55
CA GLU A 65 1.57 -23.38 -1.50
C GLU A 65 1.68 -22.34 -0.39
N ALA A 66 2.87 -22.19 0.20
CA ALA A 66 3.10 -21.27 1.31
C ALA A 66 2.91 -19.80 0.90
N VAL A 67 3.52 -19.39 -0.22
CA VAL A 67 3.43 -18.01 -0.73
C VAL A 67 2.06 -17.74 -1.34
N GLY A 68 1.42 -18.76 -1.93
CA GLY A 68 0.03 -18.65 -2.39
C GLY A 68 -0.93 -18.39 -1.25
N LYS A 69 -0.81 -19.13 -0.13
CA LYS A 69 -1.59 -18.87 1.08
C LYS A 69 -1.34 -17.45 1.62
N TYR A 70 -0.07 -17.07 1.76
CA TYR A 70 0.32 -15.73 2.16
C TYR A 70 -0.35 -14.64 1.31
N PHE A 71 -0.34 -14.81 -0.02
CA PHE A 71 -0.92 -13.86 -0.96
C PHE A 71 -2.45 -13.75 -0.85
N VAL A 72 -3.14 -14.89 -0.66
CA VAL A 72 -4.60 -14.91 -0.44
C VAL A 72 -4.95 -14.23 0.88
N ASP A 73 -4.24 -14.56 1.97
CA ASP A 73 -4.47 -13.94 3.28
C ASP A 73 -4.27 -12.41 3.20
N TRP A 74 -3.29 -11.94 2.42
CA TRP A 74 -3.09 -10.52 2.15
C TRP A 74 -4.24 -9.88 1.36
N LEU A 75 -4.77 -10.54 0.33
CA LEU A 75 -5.93 -10.04 -0.44
C LEU A 75 -7.16 -9.88 0.44
N ASP A 76 -7.47 -10.88 1.26
CA ASP A 76 -8.61 -10.86 2.16
C ASP A 76 -8.48 -9.76 3.20
N TRP A 77 -7.30 -9.62 3.81
CA TRP A 77 -7.03 -8.54 4.74
C TRP A 77 -7.16 -7.17 4.06
N SER A 78 -6.62 -7.00 2.85
CA SER A 78 -6.68 -5.74 2.09
C SER A 78 -8.12 -5.33 1.76
N ASP A 79 -8.97 -6.29 1.39
CA ASP A 79 -10.40 -6.05 1.14
C ASP A 79 -11.13 -5.67 2.44
N GLN A 80 -10.90 -6.39 3.53
CA GLN A 80 -11.48 -6.07 4.84
C GLN A 80 -11.08 -4.68 5.33
N GLN A 81 -9.79 -4.32 5.21
CA GLN A 81 -9.31 -3.00 5.61
C GLN A 81 -9.96 -1.90 4.76
N ARG A 82 -10.12 -2.11 3.46
CA ARG A 82 -10.79 -1.14 2.58
C ARG A 82 -12.23 -0.92 3.00
N LYS A 83 -13.00 -2.00 3.23
CA LYS A 83 -14.38 -1.93 3.72
C LYS A 83 -14.47 -1.24 5.09
N ALA A 84 -13.55 -1.53 6.00
CA ALA A 84 -13.49 -0.87 7.30
C ALA A 84 -13.22 0.64 7.19
N GLN A 85 -12.34 1.05 6.28
CA GLN A 85 -12.06 2.46 6.00
C GLN A 85 -13.23 3.17 5.30
N GLU A 86 -14.00 2.47 4.47
CA GLU A 86 -15.22 3.01 3.86
C GLU A 86 -16.34 3.21 4.89
N ILE A 87 -16.49 2.28 5.84
CA ILE A 87 -17.47 2.36 6.93
C ILE A 87 -17.08 3.44 7.95
N ASN A 88 -15.80 3.55 8.26
CA ASN A 88 -15.28 4.51 9.24
C ASN A 88 -14.06 5.26 8.69
N PRO A 89 -14.28 6.25 7.79
CA PRO A 89 -13.18 7.01 7.21
C PRO A 89 -12.49 7.85 8.27
N HIS A 90 -11.16 7.94 8.18
CA HIS A 90 -10.37 8.76 9.09
C HIS A 90 -10.86 10.23 9.06
N PRO A 91 -10.92 10.97 10.20
CA PRO A 91 -11.45 12.34 10.23
C PRO A 91 -10.79 13.30 9.23
N GLY A 92 -9.51 13.08 8.93
CA GLY A 92 -8.79 13.84 7.88
C GLY A 92 -9.34 13.62 6.47
N ILE A 93 -9.82 12.41 6.14
CA ILE A 93 -10.47 12.10 4.86
C ILE A 93 -11.84 12.77 4.77
N ILE A 94 -12.63 12.72 5.84
CA ILE A 94 -13.93 13.41 5.92
C ILE A 94 -13.73 14.92 5.69
N SER A 95 -12.80 15.53 6.44
CA SER A 95 -12.47 16.95 6.31
C SER A 95 -12.00 17.32 4.90
N PHE A 96 -11.24 16.43 4.26
CA PHE A 96 -10.77 16.62 2.89
C PHE A 96 -11.92 16.55 1.87
N GLN A 97 -12.83 15.58 2.02
CA GLN A 97 -14.02 15.42 1.18
C GLN A 97 -14.96 16.63 1.31
N GLU A 98 -15.26 17.07 2.53
CA GLU A 98 -16.08 18.27 2.80
C GLU A 98 -15.47 19.52 2.16
N ARG A 99 -14.14 19.68 2.28
CA ARG A 99 -13.42 20.79 1.64
C ARG A 99 -13.56 20.74 0.12
N ILE A 100 -13.39 19.57 -0.50
CA ILE A 100 -13.56 19.42 -1.96
C ILE A 100 -14.99 19.73 -2.36
N ALA A 101 -15.99 19.23 -1.64
CA ALA A 101 -17.39 19.51 -1.92
C ALA A 101 -17.70 21.02 -1.85
N LYS A 102 -17.08 21.73 -0.90
CA LYS A 102 -17.33 23.16 -0.69
C LYS A 102 -16.54 24.09 -1.61
N TYR A 103 -15.31 23.74 -1.97
CA TYR A 103 -14.36 24.64 -2.63
C TYR A 103 -13.77 24.10 -3.95
N GLY A 104 -14.13 22.88 -4.33
CA GLY A 104 -13.59 22.19 -5.49
C GLY A 104 -12.17 21.66 -5.29
N THR A 105 -11.61 21.14 -6.37
CA THR A 105 -10.29 20.49 -6.41
C THR A 105 -9.16 21.43 -6.83
N ASP A 106 -9.46 22.69 -7.20
CA ASP A 106 -8.46 23.64 -7.69
C ASP A 106 -7.38 23.93 -6.62
N PRO A 107 -6.10 23.59 -6.90
CA PRO A 107 -5.00 23.86 -5.97
C PRO A 107 -4.83 25.35 -5.62
N LYS A 108 -5.19 26.28 -6.53
CA LYS A 108 -5.11 27.73 -6.28
C LYS A 108 -6.11 28.16 -5.22
N VAL A 109 -7.33 27.62 -5.26
CA VAL A 109 -8.37 27.87 -4.27
C VAL A 109 -7.93 27.36 -2.89
N TYR A 110 -7.37 26.15 -2.82
CA TYR A 110 -6.80 25.61 -1.58
C TYR A 110 -5.72 26.53 -0.98
N LYS A 111 -4.73 26.96 -1.78
CA LYS A 111 -3.65 27.84 -1.33
C LYS A 111 -4.20 29.18 -0.81
N ALA A 112 -5.17 29.77 -1.51
CA ALA A 112 -5.79 31.02 -1.09
C ALA A 112 -6.58 30.88 0.23
N LEU A 113 -7.34 29.80 0.41
CA LEU A 113 -8.11 29.53 1.63
C LEU A 113 -7.19 29.27 2.83
N ARG A 114 -6.07 28.55 2.61
CA ARG A 114 -5.07 28.31 3.65
C ARG A 114 -4.35 29.60 4.05
N ALA A 115 -3.99 30.45 3.09
CA ALA A 115 -3.37 31.76 3.35
C ALA A 115 -4.31 32.71 4.11
N LYS A 116 -5.62 32.60 3.87
CA LYS A 116 -6.67 33.37 4.58
C LYS A 116 -7.05 32.77 5.95
N GLY A 117 -6.42 31.68 6.39
CA GLY A 117 -6.70 31.02 7.67
C GLY A 117 -8.05 30.30 7.75
N VAL A 118 -8.75 30.11 6.62
CA VAL A 118 -10.08 29.49 6.55
C VAL A 118 -10.01 27.96 6.73
N LEU A 119 -8.91 27.35 6.28
CA LEU A 119 -8.60 25.94 6.53
C LEU A 119 -7.75 25.87 7.80
N GLY A 120 -8.35 25.43 8.90
CA GLY A 120 -7.74 25.46 10.24
C GLY A 120 -6.41 24.69 10.35
N SER A 121 -5.56 25.12 11.28
CA SER A 121 -4.49 24.25 11.80
C SER A 121 -5.13 23.15 12.62
N HIS A 122 -4.91 21.88 12.26
CA HIS A 122 -5.32 20.76 13.09
C HIS A 122 -4.68 20.91 14.49
N LYS A 123 -5.48 21.28 15.50
CA LYS A 123 -5.14 20.96 16.89
C LYS A 123 -5.29 19.45 17.01
N ASN A 124 -4.20 18.75 17.30
CA ASN A 124 -4.20 17.31 17.56
C ASN A 124 -5.25 16.99 18.62
N GLN A 125 -6.37 16.39 18.19
CA GLN A 125 -7.21 15.63 19.11
C GLN A 125 -6.44 14.34 19.39
N THR A 126 -5.91 14.24 20.60
CA THR A 126 -5.40 13.00 21.16
C THR A 126 -6.50 11.96 21.10
N VAL A 127 -6.45 11.08 20.10
CA VAL A 127 -7.22 9.84 20.12
C VAL A 127 -6.56 8.98 21.19
N THR A 128 -7.18 8.91 22.36
CA THR A 128 -6.87 7.90 23.37
C THR A 128 -7.12 6.55 22.72
N ALA A 129 -6.04 5.88 22.33
CA ALA A 129 -6.07 4.48 21.96
C ALA A 129 -6.56 3.70 23.18
N THR A 130 -7.85 3.33 23.16
CA THR A 130 -8.40 2.31 24.04
C THR A 130 -7.72 1.00 23.65
N ASN A 131 -6.66 0.68 24.37
CA ASN A 131 -6.16 -0.68 24.53
C ASN A 131 -7.34 -1.61 24.80
N LYS A 132 -7.46 -2.66 24.02
CA LYS A 132 -8.19 -3.86 24.42
C LYS A 132 -7.57 -5.08 23.73
N PRO A 133 -7.69 -6.24 24.38
CA PRO A 133 -6.62 -7.03 24.97
C PRO A 133 -5.95 -7.99 23.99
#